data_AF-A0A7S1Q2X2-F1
#
_entry.id   AF-A0A7S1Q2X2-F1
#
_cell.length_a   1.000
_cell.length_b   1.000
_cell.length_c   1.000
_cell.angle_alpha   90.00
_cell.angle_beta   90.00
_cell.angle_gamma   90.00
#
_symmetry.space_group_name_H-M   'P 1'
#
loop_
_entity.id
_entity.type
_entity.pdbx_description
1 polymer ?
#
loop_
_entity_poly.entity_id
_entity_poly.type
_entity_poly.pdbx_seq_one_letter_code
_entity_poly.pdbx_strand_id
1 'polypeptide(L)'
;AESAAVAREPLEIVKHLDDGSTVTWHRPASLEGLARIKKAHPDAKIIVGNTEVGIETKIVGKKYAHLVSVAAVDAVNGIRFDDAAGALVVGSGVTLSALQNDLAKRTNAADEKQYAAPTTFAAIRRILSWFASTAIRNGASIGGNVCTASPIGDLMPMLIACGATFDVAGLHDALATRSVPAHEWLKGYRRTAMEPHELLVAVRIPATPAPAIINGGPATTFFAANA
;
A
#
# COMPACT_ATOMS: atom_id res chain seq x y z
N ALA A 1 -19.95 18.74 -9.20
CA ALA A 1 -20.94 17.67 -9.41
C ALA A 1 -20.35 16.41 -8.79
N GLU A 2 -20.78 16.08 -7.58
CA GLU A 2 -20.42 14.80 -6.94
C GLU A 2 -20.95 13.68 -7.82
N SER A 3 -20.03 12.89 -8.39
CA SER A 3 -20.38 11.61 -8.98
C SER A 3 -20.98 10.76 -7.88
N ALA A 4 -22.30 10.56 -7.89
CA ALA A 4 -22.94 9.56 -7.07
C ALA A 4 -22.21 8.22 -7.29
N ALA A 5 -21.49 7.76 -6.28
CA ALA A 5 -20.82 6.47 -6.33
C ALA A 5 -21.90 5.42 -6.55
N VAL A 6 -21.90 4.76 -7.72
CA VAL A 6 -22.79 3.63 -7.97
C VAL A 6 -22.48 2.60 -6.88
N ALA A 7 -23.44 2.37 -5.99
CA ALA A 7 -23.32 1.39 -4.92
C ALA A 7 -22.96 0.05 -5.56
N ARG A 8 -21.74 -0.43 -5.32
CA ARG A 8 -21.27 -1.70 -5.87
C ARG A 8 -21.80 -2.80 -4.96
N GLU A 9 -22.50 -3.78 -5.51
CA GLU A 9 -22.96 -4.92 -4.72
C GLU A 9 -21.83 -5.93 -4.47
N PRO A 10 -21.79 -6.54 -3.27
CA PRO A 10 -20.87 -7.62 -2.99
C PRO A 10 -21.16 -8.81 -3.93
N LEU A 11 -20.09 -9.51 -4.34
CA LEU A 11 -20.19 -10.67 -5.21
C LEU A 11 -19.35 -11.81 -4.66
N GLU A 12 -19.88 -13.02 -4.77
CA GLU A 12 -19.17 -14.28 -4.47
C GLU A 12 -19.31 -15.21 -5.68
N ILE A 13 -18.20 -15.81 -6.11
CA ILE A 13 -18.17 -16.79 -7.19
C ILE A 13 -17.42 -18.02 -6.69
N VAL A 14 -18.07 -19.18 -6.76
CA VAL A 14 -17.46 -20.46 -6.41
C VAL A 14 -17.10 -21.21 -7.69
N LYS A 15 -15.85 -21.67 -7.80
CA LYS A 15 -15.36 -22.48 -8.92
C LYS A 15 -14.84 -23.83 -8.43
N HIS A 16 -15.36 -24.90 -9.01
CA HIS A 16 -14.80 -26.25 -8.86
C HIS A 16 -13.67 -26.46 -9.88
N LEU A 17 -12.55 -27.02 -9.42
CA LEU A 17 -11.37 -27.31 -10.23
C LEU A 17 -11.33 -28.79 -10.63
N ASP A 18 -10.57 -29.09 -11.68
CA ASP A 18 -10.44 -30.47 -12.22
C ASP A 18 -9.83 -31.45 -11.21
N ASP A 19 -9.09 -30.95 -10.21
CA ASP A 19 -8.53 -31.76 -9.12
C ASP A 19 -9.51 -32.01 -7.96
N GLY A 20 -10.79 -31.64 -8.13
CA GLY A 20 -11.86 -31.79 -7.15
C GLY A 20 -11.86 -30.72 -6.05
N SER A 21 -10.88 -29.81 -6.02
CA SER A 21 -10.86 -28.70 -5.06
C SER A 21 -11.78 -27.56 -5.49
N THR A 22 -12.05 -26.63 -4.56
CA THR A 22 -12.92 -25.48 -4.80
C THR A 22 -12.17 -24.18 -4.48
N VAL A 23 -12.33 -23.18 -5.33
CA VAL A 23 -11.82 -21.82 -5.12
C VAL A 23 -12.98 -20.85 -5.11
N THR A 24 -13.05 -20.03 -4.08
CA THR A 24 -14.06 -18.98 -3.92
C THR A 24 -13.43 -17.62 -4.17
N TRP A 25 -14.01 -16.86 -5.09
CA TRP A 25 -13.67 -15.47 -5.36
C TRP A 25 -14.69 -14.54 -4.70
N HIS A 26 -14.19 -13.72 -3.79
CA HIS A 26 -14.95 -12.71 -3.06
C HIS A 26 -14.67 -11.33 -3.64
N ARG A 27 -15.70 -10.50 -3.76
CA ARG A 27 -15.59 -9.08 -4.07
C ARG A 27 -16.50 -8.28 -3.12
N PRO A 28 -16.07 -8.02 -1.88
CA PRO A 28 -16.80 -7.17 -0.96
C PRO A 28 -16.88 -5.73 -1.46
N ALA A 29 -17.91 -5.01 -1.00
CA ALA A 29 -18.16 -3.61 -1.34
C ALA A 29 -17.80 -2.62 -0.22
N SER A 30 -17.38 -3.12 0.94
CA SER A 30 -17.05 -2.29 2.11
C SER A 30 -15.86 -2.87 2.87
N LEU A 31 -15.20 -2.02 3.66
CA LEU A 31 -14.11 -2.44 4.53
C LEU A 31 -14.59 -3.44 5.58
N GLU A 32 -15.79 -3.25 6.11
CA GLU A 32 -16.39 -4.20 7.06
C GLU A 32 -16.67 -5.56 6.41
N GLY A 33 -17.22 -5.58 5.19
CA GLY A 33 -17.43 -6.83 4.44
C GLY A 33 -16.11 -7.56 4.16
N LEU A 34 -15.07 -6.81 3.78
CA LEU A 34 -13.72 -7.33 3.60
C LEU A 34 -13.15 -7.93 4.91
N ALA A 35 -13.32 -7.23 6.04
CA ALA A 35 -12.86 -7.69 7.34
C ALA A 35 -13.65 -8.92 7.85
N ARG A 36 -14.96 -9.03 7.55
CA ARG A 36 -15.76 -10.23 7.83
C ARG A 36 -15.22 -11.45 7.08
N ILE A 37 -14.90 -11.30 5.79
CA ILE A 37 -14.28 -12.38 5.01
C ILE A 37 -12.94 -12.78 5.61
N LYS A 38 -12.09 -11.81 6.00
CA LYS A 38 -10.80 -12.11 6.62
C LYS A 38 -10.88 -12.75 7.99
N LYS A 39 -11.89 -12.40 8.79
CA LYS A 39 -12.16 -13.05 10.06
C LYS A 39 -12.59 -14.51 9.86
N ALA A 40 -13.47 -14.77 8.87
CA ALA A 40 -13.94 -16.11 8.55
C ALA A 40 -12.86 -16.98 7.88
N HIS A 41 -12.00 -16.37 7.07
CA HIS A 41 -10.96 -17.02 6.29
C HIS A 41 -9.63 -16.25 6.43
N PRO A 42 -8.89 -16.44 7.54
CA PRO A 42 -7.63 -15.73 7.78
C PRO A 42 -6.57 -15.98 6.70
N ASP A 43 -6.62 -17.13 6.04
CA ASP A 43 -5.74 -17.53 4.93
C ASP A 43 -6.17 -16.94 3.58
N ALA A 44 -7.34 -16.29 3.48
CA ALA A 44 -7.85 -15.76 2.22
C ALA A 44 -6.88 -14.76 1.58
N LYS A 45 -6.53 -14.95 0.31
CA LYS A 45 -5.52 -14.12 -0.33
C LYS A 45 -6.15 -12.85 -0.90
N ILE A 46 -5.65 -11.69 -0.47
CA ILE A 46 -6.06 -10.40 -1.02
C ILE A 46 -5.45 -10.21 -2.41
N ILE A 47 -6.29 -9.83 -3.38
CA ILE A 47 -5.94 -9.64 -4.78
C ILE A 47 -6.27 -8.21 -5.21
N VAL A 48 -5.26 -7.52 -5.73
CA VAL A 48 -5.44 -6.29 -6.50
C VAL A 48 -5.20 -6.59 -7.99
N GLY A 49 -3.96 -6.47 -8.49
CA GLY A 49 -3.63 -6.84 -9.87
C GLY A 49 -2.91 -8.17 -10.06
N ASN A 50 -2.90 -9.04 -9.04
CA ASN A 50 -2.40 -10.42 -9.13
C ASN A 50 -0.93 -10.58 -9.54
N THR A 51 -0.09 -9.52 -9.47
CA THR A 51 1.30 -9.55 -9.95
C THR A 51 2.22 -10.44 -9.11
N GLU A 52 1.97 -10.55 -7.80
CA GLU A 52 2.68 -11.51 -6.92
C GLU A 52 1.90 -12.84 -6.84
N VAL A 53 0.59 -12.79 -6.62
CA VAL A 53 -0.22 -14.01 -6.40
C VAL A 53 -0.27 -14.90 -7.64
N GLY A 54 -0.22 -14.32 -8.84
CA GLY A 54 -0.08 -15.07 -10.09
C GLY A 54 1.24 -15.84 -10.17
N ILE A 55 2.33 -15.28 -9.65
CA ILE A 55 3.63 -15.98 -9.55
C ILE A 55 3.56 -17.08 -8.49
N GLU A 56 2.99 -16.78 -7.32
CA GLU A 56 2.81 -17.77 -6.25
C GLU A 56 2.01 -18.99 -6.70
N THR A 57 0.93 -18.78 -7.46
CA THR A 57 0.08 -19.87 -7.94
C THR A 57 0.70 -20.60 -9.13
N LYS A 58 1.23 -19.88 -10.13
CA LYS A 58 1.72 -20.48 -11.38
C LYS A 58 3.11 -21.09 -11.29
N ILE A 59 4.03 -20.46 -10.56
CA ILE A 59 5.45 -20.86 -10.52
C ILE A 59 5.76 -21.60 -9.22
N VAL A 60 5.30 -21.07 -8.09
CA VAL A 60 5.57 -21.68 -6.77
C VAL A 60 4.58 -22.82 -6.45
N GLY A 61 3.42 -22.86 -7.12
CA GLY A 61 2.41 -23.90 -6.92
C GLY A 61 1.57 -23.74 -5.65
N LYS A 62 1.51 -22.54 -5.06
CA LYS A 62 0.63 -22.27 -3.92
C LYS A 62 -0.84 -22.38 -4.34
N LYS A 63 -1.66 -22.99 -3.48
CA LYS A 63 -3.11 -23.08 -3.66
C LYS A 63 -3.82 -22.24 -2.60
N TYR A 64 -4.83 -21.47 -3.03
CA TYR A 64 -5.63 -20.62 -2.16
C TYR A 64 -7.10 -20.93 -2.35
N ALA A 65 -7.80 -21.33 -1.28
CA ALA A 65 -9.23 -21.64 -1.33
C ALA A 65 -10.09 -20.38 -1.45
N HIS A 66 -9.64 -19.27 -0.86
CA HIS A 66 -10.35 -17.99 -0.87
C HIS A 66 -9.47 -16.90 -1.46
N LEU A 67 -9.98 -16.23 -2.50
CA LEU A 67 -9.37 -15.07 -3.14
C LEU A 67 -10.29 -13.88 -2.96
N VAL A 68 -9.76 -12.71 -2.58
CA VAL A 68 -10.58 -11.54 -2.27
C VAL A 68 -10.11 -10.34 -3.05
N SER A 69 -10.96 -9.84 -3.95
CA SER A 69 -10.72 -8.58 -4.65
C SER A 69 -11.16 -7.40 -3.82
N VAL A 70 -10.29 -6.39 -3.72
CA VAL A 70 -10.61 -5.12 -3.05
C VAL A 70 -11.03 -4.01 -4.00
N ALA A 71 -11.19 -4.31 -5.30
CA ALA A 71 -11.47 -3.30 -6.33
C ALA A 71 -12.77 -2.52 -6.10
N ALA A 72 -13.72 -3.09 -5.36
CA ALA A 72 -15.01 -2.46 -5.03
C ALA A 72 -15.04 -1.79 -3.63
N VAL A 73 -13.93 -1.82 -2.89
CA VAL A 73 -13.85 -1.26 -1.52
C VAL A 73 -13.22 0.13 -1.55
N ASP A 74 -14.05 1.18 -1.54
CA ASP A 74 -13.55 2.56 -1.71
C ASP A 74 -12.54 2.98 -0.62
N ALA A 75 -12.71 2.48 0.61
CA ALA A 75 -11.84 2.76 1.75
C ALA A 75 -10.35 2.43 1.52
N VAL A 76 -10.03 1.55 0.56
CA VAL A 76 -8.64 1.16 0.24
C VAL A 76 -8.19 1.59 -1.16
N ASN A 77 -9.03 2.29 -1.93
CA ASN A 77 -8.72 2.68 -3.32
C ASN A 77 -8.57 4.20 -3.52
N GLY A 78 -8.57 4.98 -2.44
CA GLY A 78 -8.41 6.44 -2.49
C GLY A 78 -6.98 6.92 -2.24
N ILE A 79 -6.68 8.12 -2.76
CA ILE A 79 -5.51 8.91 -2.35
C ILE A 79 -6.03 10.24 -1.84
N ARG A 80 -5.61 10.64 -0.63
CA ARG A 80 -5.96 11.95 -0.06
C ARG A 80 -4.78 12.52 0.71
N PHE A 81 -4.73 13.84 0.82
CA PHE A 81 -3.82 14.49 1.75
C PHE A 81 -4.55 14.71 3.08
N ASP A 82 -3.85 14.52 4.19
CA ASP A 82 -4.32 14.75 5.55
C ASP A 82 -3.57 15.97 6.08
N ASP A 83 -4.18 17.16 5.98
CA ASP A 83 -3.54 18.42 6.35
C ASP A 83 -3.16 18.47 7.83
N ALA A 84 -4.00 17.90 8.70
CA ALA A 84 -3.75 17.86 10.13
C ALA A 84 -2.53 16.99 10.48
N ALA A 85 -2.37 15.86 9.78
CA ALA A 85 -1.22 14.97 9.96
C ALA A 85 -0.01 15.33 9.08
N GLY A 86 -0.14 16.27 8.14
CA GLY A 86 0.90 16.61 7.16
C GLY A 86 1.33 15.41 6.30
N ALA A 87 0.40 14.51 5.96
CA ALA A 87 0.73 13.23 5.32
C ALA A 87 -0.18 12.89 4.14
N LEU A 88 0.39 12.25 3.13
CA LEU A 88 -0.37 11.63 2.05
C LEU A 88 -0.87 10.25 2.51
N VAL A 89 -2.18 10.05 2.48
CA VAL A 89 -2.82 8.79 2.81
C VAL A 89 -3.15 8.07 1.50
N VAL A 90 -2.48 6.96 1.27
CA VAL A 90 -2.61 6.14 0.05
C VAL A 90 -3.27 4.82 0.41
N GLY A 91 -4.46 4.55 -0.11
CA GLY A 91 -5.15 3.28 0.10
C GLY A 91 -4.34 2.09 -0.41
N SER A 92 -4.42 0.94 0.27
CA SER A 92 -3.61 -0.24 -0.04
C SER A 92 -3.91 -0.88 -1.41
N GLY A 93 -5.10 -0.63 -1.96
CA GLY A 93 -5.55 -1.03 -3.30
C GLY A 93 -5.07 -0.10 -4.42
N VAL A 94 -4.53 1.07 -4.10
CA VAL A 94 -4.04 2.04 -5.11
C VAL A 94 -2.88 1.43 -5.90
N THR A 95 -3.00 1.48 -7.23
CA THR A 95 -1.96 0.97 -8.15
C THR A 95 -0.73 1.86 -8.15
N LEU A 96 0.43 1.30 -8.43
CA LEU A 96 1.69 2.05 -8.49
C LEU A 96 1.66 3.13 -9.58
N SER A 97 0.98 2.88 -10.70
CA SER A 97 0.75 3.90 -11.73
C SER A 97 -0.15 5.04 -11.25
N ALA A 98 -1.23 4.75 -10.52
CA ALA A 98 -2.10 5.78 -9.95
C ALA A 98 -1.35 6.65 -8.93
N LEU A 99 -0.56 6.02 -8.06
CA LEU A 99 0.31 6.71 -7.12
C LEU A 99 1.35 7.58 -7.84
N GLN A 100 2.05 7.03 -8.84
CA GLN A 100 3.04 7.78 -9.62
C GLN A 100 2.43 9.02 -10.29
N ASN A 101 1.22 8.89 -10.85
CA ASN A 101 0.50 10.00 -11.48
C ASN A 101 0.01 11.05 -10.47
N ASP A 102 -0.44 10.63 -9.29
CA ASP A 102 -0.85 11.55 -8.22
C ASP A 102 0.36 12.32 -7.67
N LEU A 103 1.47 11.63 -7.38
CA LEU A 103 2.72 12.27 -6.98
C LEU A 103 3.22 13.24 -8.04
N ALA A 104 3.08 12.92 -9.33
CA ALA A 104 3.52 13.80 -10.40
C ALA A 104 2.80 15.15 -10.43
N LYS A 105 1.56 15.22 -9.94
CA LYS A 105 0.79 16.47 -9.80
C LYS A 105 1.21 17.28 -8.57
N ARG A 106 1.87 16.63 -7.60
CA ARG A 106 2.30 17.22 -6.32
C ARG A 106 3.76 17.64 -6.30
N THR A 107 4.53 17.24 -7.32
CA THR A 107 5.97 17.49 -7.41
C THR A 107 6.27 18.26 -8.69
N ASN A 108 7.03 19.33 -8.58
CA ASN A 108 7.38 20.20 -9.70
C ASN A 108 8.74 19.80 -10.28
N ALA A 109 9.06 20.23 -11.51
CA ALA A 109 10.36 19.94 -12.15
C ALA A 109 11.57 20.50 -11.36
N ALA A 110 11.35 21.52 -10.53
CA ALA A 110 12.36 22.07 -9.63
C ALA A 110 12.76 21.07 -8.53
N ASP A 111 11.79 20.30 -8.01
CA ASP A 111 12.01 19.30 -6.95
C ASP A 111 12.90 18.13 -7.43
N GLU A 112 12.96 17.90 -8.75
CA GLU A 112 13.79 16.84 -9.34
C GLU A 112 15.19 17.28 -9.72
N LYS A 113 15.40 18.58 -10.02
CA LYS A 113 16.69 19.11 -10.47
C LYS A 113 17.58 19.57 -9.32
N GLN A 114 17.01 19.87 -8.15
CA GLN A 114 17.77 20.38 -7.01
C GLN A 114 18.22 19.22 -6.11
N TYR A 115 19.42 18.71 -6.38
CA TYR A 115 20.13 17.65 -5.64
C TYR A 115 20.43 17.96 -4.15
N ALA A 116 19.76 18.93 -3.51
CA ALA A 116 20.01 19.30 -2.12
C ALA A 116 19.12 18.52 -1.12
N ALA A 117 17.86 18.19 -1.48
CA ALA A 117 17.01 17.20 -0.79
C ALA A 117 15.66 17.07 -1.55
N PRO A 118 15.41 15.99 -2.32
CA PRO A 118 14.09 15.79 -2.92
C PRO A 118 13.05 15.60 -1.81
N THR A 119 11.86 16.18 -1.98
CA THR A 119 10.73 15.89 -1.07
C THR A 119 10.44 14.39 -1.07
N THR A 120 9.85 13.88 0.01
CA THR A 120 9.45 12.46 0.14
C THR A 120 8.68 11.99 -1.10
N PHE A 121 7.80 12.84 -1.64
CA PHE A 121 6.98 12.56 -2.81
C PHE A 121 7.81 12.49 -4.11
N ALA A 122 8.78 13.38 -4.29
CA ALA A 122 9.67 13.34 -5.45
C ALA A 122 10.58 12.09 -5.43
N ALA A 123 11.09 11.72 -4.24
CA ALA A 123 11.90 10.51 -4.08
C ALA A 123 11.12 9.24 -4.43
N ILE A 124 9.89 9.10 -3.92
CA ILE A 124 9.03 7.95 -4.23
C ILE A 124 8.67 7.94 -5.73
N ARG A 125 8.30 9.08 -6.32
CA ARG A 125 8.02 9.19 -7.76
C ARG A 125 9.21 8.71 -8.59
N ARG A 126 10.42 9.12 -8.20
CA ARG A 126 11.65 8.71 -8.90
C ARG A 126 11.84 7.20 -8.85
N ILE A 127 11.67 6.55 -7.71
CA ILE A 127 11.79 5.09 -7.61
C ILE A 127 10.73 4.38 -8.46
N LEU A 128 9.49 4.86 -8.45
CA LEU A 128 8.42 4.31 -9.28
C LEU A 128 8.73 4.43 -10.79
N SER A 129 9.51 5.42 -11.23
CA SER A 129 9.92 5.55 -12.62
C SER A 129 10.84 4.42 -13.11
N TRP A 130 11.59 3.80 -12.20
CA TRP A 130 12.46 2.64 -12.47
C TRP A 130 11.81 1.30 -12.10
N PHE A 131 10.65 1.34 -11.43
CA PHE A 131 9.98 0.15 -10.93
C PHE A 131 9.23 -0.58 -12.03
N ALA A 132 9.77 -1.71 -12.48
CA ALA A 132 9.14 -2.63 -13.44
C ALA A 132 8.64 -1.95 -14.74
N SER A 133 7.82 -2.66 -15.51
CA SER A 133 7.16 -2.11 -16.70
C SER A 133 5.85 -1.39 -16.33
N THR A 134 5.37 -0.53 -17.22
CA THR A 134 4.07 0.15 -17.06
C THR A 134 2.91 -0.84 -16.86
N ALA A 135 2.93 -1.99 -17.55
CA ALA A 135 1.91 -3.02 -17.38
C ALA A 135 1.88 -3.59 -15.96
N ILE A 136 3.06 -3.83 -15.37
CA ILE A 136 3.16 -4.26 -13.96
C ILE A 136 2.69 -3.15 -13.03
N ARG A 137 3.10 -1.90 -13.23
CA ARG A 137 2.67 -0.78 -12.37
C ARG A 137 1.16 -0.50 -12.42
N ASN A 138 0.50 -0.80 -13.55
CA ASN A 138 -0.94 -0.67 -13.69
C ASN A 138 -1.73 -1.71 -12.86
N GLY A 139 -1.15 -2.87 -12.56
CA GLY A 139 -1.78 -3.90 -11.73
C GLY A 139 -1.24 -3.99 -10.29
N ALA A 140 0.06 -3.76 -10.11
CA ALA A 140 0.69 -3.79 -8.80
C ALA A 140 0.15 -2.65 -7.93
N SER A 141 -0.21 -2.95 -6.69
CA SER A 141 -0.63 -1.94 -5.71
C SER A 141 0.46 -1.67 -4.68
N ILE A 142 0.41 -0.49 -4.07
CA ILE A 142 1.30 -0.16 -2.95
C ILE A 142 1.13 -1.15 -1.80
N GLY A 143 -0.11 -1.52 -1.48
CA GLY A 143 -0.39 -2.49 -0.42
C GLY A 143 0.11 -3.88 -0.77
N GLY A 144 -0.01 -4.31 -2.02
CA GLY A 144 0.56 -5.57 -2.50
C GLY A 144 2.08 -5.59 -2.36
N ASN A 145 2.76 -4.48 -2.64
CA ASN A 145 4.21 -4.37 -2.45
C ASN A 145 4.61 -4.48 -0.98
N VAL A 146 3.95 -3.70 -0.10
CA VAL A 146 4.23 -3.66 1.35
C VAL A 146 3.90 -4.98 2.04
N CYS A 147 2.77 -5.62 1.69
CA CYS A 147 2.34 -6.89 2.28
C CYS A 147 3.13 -8.10 1.77
N THR A 148 3.68 -8.05 0.54
CA THR A 148 4.56 -9.10 0.02
C THR A 148 5.84 -9.23 0.85
N ALA A 149 6.31 -8.13 1.44
CA ALA A 149 7.48 -8.11 2.32
C ALA A 149 8.71 -8.79 1.68
N SER A 150 8.93 -8.54 0.39
CA SER A 150 10.08 -9.05 -0.35
C SER A 150 11.37 -8.38 0.16
N PRO A 151 12.44 -9.14 0.49
CA PRO A 151 13.73 -8.56 0.88
C PRO A 151 14.36 -7.65 -0.19
N ILE A 152 13.96 -7.82 -1.45
CA ILE A 152 14.42 -7.02 -2.60
C ILE A 152 13.36 -6.01 -3.07
N GLY A 153 12.36 -5.69 -2.24
CA GLY A 153 11.32 -4.73 -2.59
C GLY A 153 11.80 -3.29 -2.44
N ASP A 154 11.68 -2.49 -3.51
CA ASP A 154 12.23 -1.12 -3.56
C ASP A 154 11.49 -0.11 -2.68
N LEU A 155 10.18 -0.27 -2.46
CA LEU A 155 9.37 0.72 -1.73
C LEU A 155 9.55 0.64 -0.22
N MET A 156 9.76 -0.55 0.35
CA MET A 156 9.85 -0.74 1.79
C MET A 156 10.99 0.08 2.42
N PRO A 157 12.24 0.05 1.91
CA PRO A 157 13.32 0.91 2.41
C PRO A 157 12.97 2.40 2.42
N MET A 158 12.25 2.88 1.39
CA MET A 158 11.82 4.28 1.33
C MET A 158 10.74 4.63 2.33
N LEU A 159 9.73 3.77 2.47
CA LEU A 159 8.67 3.97 3.44
C LEU A 159 9.21 3.95 4.87
N ILE A 160 10.23 3.14 5.14
CA ILE A 160 10.96 3.15 6.42
C ILE A 160 11.72 4.48 6.58
N ALA A 161 12.52 4.87 5.58
CA ALA A 161 13.38 6.06 5.66
C ALA A 161 12.58 7.35 5.82
N CYS A 162 11.40 7.46 5.21
CA CYS A 162 10.55 8.64 5.36
C CYS A 162 9.67 8.62 6.61
N GLY A 163 9.73 7.57 7.44
CA GLY A 163 8.90 7.47 8.65
C GLY A 163 7.42 7.24 8.34
N ALA A 164 7.10 6.50 7.29
CA ALA A 164 5.73 6.15 6.96
C ALA A 164 5.08 5.32 8.08
N THR A 165 3.75 5.37 8.13
CA THR A 165 2.93 4.51 9.00
C THR A 165 1.91 3.75 8.17
N PHE A 166 1.53 2.57 8.64
CA PHE A 166 0.62 1.65 7.96
C PHE A 166 -0.64 1.48 8.80
N ASP A 167 -1.77 1.91 8.26
CA ASP A 167 -3.08 1.73 8.88
C ASP A 167 -3.54 0.31 8.59
N VAL A 168 -3.72 -0.50 9.64
CA VAL A 168 -4.26 -1.85 9.54
C VAL A 168 -5.61 -1.94 10.23
N ALA A 169 -6.50 -2.77 9.70
CA ALA A 169 -7.82 -3.01 10.24
C ALA A 169 -8.07 -4.49 10.47
N GLY A 170 -8.76 -4.80 11.57
CA GLY A 170 -9.23 -6.14 11.89
C GLY A 170 -10.64 -6.10 12.44
N LEU A 171 -11.35 -7.22 12.36
CA LEU A 171 -12.69 -7.37 12.92
C LEU A 171 -12.66 -8.31 14.12
N HIS A 172 -12.91 -7.76 15.31
CA HIS A 172 -13.21 -8.53 16.51
C HIS A 172 -14.72 -8.47 16.77
N ASP A 173 -15.17 -7.78 17.83
CA ASP A 173 -16.60 -7.48 18.04
C ASP A 173 -17.06 -6.30 17.17
N ALA A 174 -16.16 -5.35 16.91
CA ALA A 174 -16.32 -4.24 15.99
C ALA A 174 -15.07 -4.10 15.11
N LEU A 175 -15.21 -3.34 14.01
CA LEU A 175 -14.08 -2.99 13.16
C LEU A 175 -13.14 -2.07 13.93
N ALA A 176 -11.91 -2.51 14.13
CA ALA A 176 -10.89 -1.75 14.83
C ALA A 176 -9.73 -1.45 13.87
N THR A 177 -9.13 -0.27 14.01
CA THR A 177 -7.93 0.13 13.28
C THR A 177 -6.79 0.39 14.25
N ARG A 178 -5.57 0.11 13.80
CA ARG A 178 -4.34 0.53 14.47
C ARG A 178 -3.33 0.97 13.44
N SER A 179 -2.36 1.77 13.87
CA SER A 179 -1.26 2.23 13.04
C SER A 179 0.03 1.51 13.42
N VAL A 180 0.80 1.09 12.42
CA VAL A 180 2.10 0.43 12.59
C VAL A 180 3.19 1.27 11.93
N PRO A 181 4.25 1.68 12.65
CA PRO A 181 5.40 2.33 12.04
C PRO A 181 6.05 1.43 10.99
N ALA A 182 6.46 1.99 9.85
CA ALA A 182 7.04 1.21 8.76
C ALA A 182 8.31 0.44 9.19
N HIS A 183 9.11 1.02 10.09
CA HIS A 183 10.33 0.38 10.62
C HIS A 183 10.05 -0.85 11.49
N GLU A 184 8.82 -1.02 11.99
CA GLU A 184 8.39 -2.20 12.75
C GLU A 184 7.65 -3.22 11.89
N TRP A 185 7.38 -2.93 10.62
CA TRP A 185 6.51 -3.73 9.77
C TRP A 185 7.10 -5.09 9.41
N LEU A 186 8.39 -5.17 9.10
CA LEU A 186 9.03 -6.41 8.66
C LEU A 186 9.48 -7.23 9.87
N LYS A 187 8.88 -8.40 10.09
CA LYS A 187 9.20 -9.31 11.23
C LYS A 187 10.01 -10.55 10.80
N GLY A 188 10.48 -10.57 9.55
CA GLY A 188 11.29 -11.65 8.99
C GLY A 188 11.04 -11.83 7.49
N TYR A 189 11.64 -12.87 6.91
CA TYR A 189 11.51 -13.18 5.49
C TYR A 189 10.04 -13.35 5.09
N ARG A 190 9.52 -12.44 4.25
CA ARG A 190 8.12 -12.41 3.80
C ARG A 190 7.09 -12.46 4.95
N ARG A 191 7.43 -11.87 6.11
CA ARG A 191 6.54 -11.75 7.28
C ARG A 191 6.36 -10.30 7.68
N THR A 192 5.11 -9.91 7.89
CA THR A 192 4.73 -8.56 8.33
C THR A 192 4.30 -8.56 9.80
N ALA A 193 4.05 -7.38 10.35
CA ALA A 193 3.51 -7.18 11.69
C ALA A 193 1.96 -7.29 11.76
N MET A 194 1.31 -7.71 10.67
CA MET A 194 -0.14 -7.97 10.65
C MET A 194 -0.45 -9.33 11.25
N GLU A 195 -1.51 -9.37 12.04
CA GLU A 195 -2.16 -10.61 12.44
C GLU A 195 -2.93 -11.24 11.27
N PRO A 196 -3.21 -12.55 11.28
CA PRO A 196 -3.83 -13.25 10.14
C PRO A 196 -5.21 -12.70 9.72
N HIS A 197 -5.99 -12.17 10.68
CA HIS A 197 -7.31 -11.57 10.43
C HIS A 197 -7.25 -10.10 10.04
N GLU A 198 -6.07 -9.49 10.06
CA GLU A 198 -5.88 -8.08 9.74
C GLU A 198 -5.65 -7.83 8.24
N LEU A 199 -5.88 -6.57 7.86
CA LEU A 199 -5.80 -6.07 6.52
C LEU A 199 -5.06 -4.74 6.53
N LEU A 200 -4.14 -4.53 5.59
CA LEU A 200 -3.61 -3.21 5.32
C LEU A 200 -4.68 -2.34 4.64
N VAL A 201 -5.03 -1.21 5.26
CA VAL A 201 -6.02 -0.25 4.73
C VAL A 201 -5.32 0.86 3.95
N ALA A 202 -4.29 1.47 4.54
CA ALA A 202 -3.60 2.60 3.92
C ALA A 202 -2.13 2.70 4.34
N VAL A 203 -1.35 3.36 3.50
CA VAL A 203 0.02 3.79 3.75
C VAL A 203 0.02 5.31 3.90
N ARG A 204 0.45 5.79 5.06
CA ARG A 204 0.60 7.22 5.36
C ARG A 204 2.04 7.64 5.15
N ILE A 205 2.24 8.55 4.22
CA ILE A 205 3.56 9.01 3.79
C ILE A 205 3.68 10.48 4.23
N PRO A 206 4.50 10.80 5.25
CA PRO A 206 4.63 12.17 5.69
C PRO A 206 5.25 13.03 4.59
N ALA A 207 4.69 14.23 4.42
CA ALA A 207 5.34 15.25 3.63
C ALA A 207 6.62 15.68 4.33
N THR A 208 7.70 15.88 3.58
CA THR A 208 8.85 16.59 4.13
C THR A 208 8.38 18.00 4.48
N PRO A 209 8.69 18.53 5.69
CA PRO A 209 8.49 19.94 5.96
C PRO A 209 9.18 20.74 4.86
N ALA A 210 8.60 21.87 4.45
CA ALA A 210 9.32 22.80 3.58
C ALA A 210 10.70 23.03 4.20
N PRO A 211 11.80 23.01 3.41
CA PRO A 211 13.11 23.28 3.96
C PRO A 211 13.00 24.58 4.74
N ALA A 212 13.26 24.53 6.05
CA ALA A 212 13.37 25.74 6.83
C ALA A 212 14.42 26.57 6.10
N ILE A 213 14.02 27.71 5.54
CA ILE A 213 15.01 28.70 5.12
C ILE A 213 15.69 29.09 6.43
N ILE A 214 16.81 28.46 6.72
CA ILE A 214 17.73 28.92 7.73
C ILE A 214 18.24 30.25 7.16
N ASN A 215 17.56 31.33 7.52
CA ASN A 215 18.02 32.68 7.24
C ASN A 215 19.31 32.87 8.05
N GLY A 216 20.45 32.50 7.47
CA GLY A 216 21.76 32.85 8.00
C GLY A 216 22.90 31.86 7.68
N GLY A 217 23.75 32.24 6.73
CA GLY A 217 25.17 31.85 6.71
C GLY A 217 25.53 30.58 5.90
N PRO A 218 26.80 30.50 5.42
CA PRO A 218 27.23 29.45 4.50
C PRO A 218 27.19 28.07 5.16
N ALA A 219 26.79 27.09 4.36
CA ALA A 219 26.58 25.70 4.72
C ALA A 219 27.75 25.12 5.54
N THR A 220 27.49 24.76 6.80
CA THR A 220 28.40 23.88 7.55
C THR A 220 27.59 22.94 8.45
N THR A 221 27.72 21.65 8.14
CA THR A 221 27.68 20.49 9.07
C THR A 221 26.39 20.20 9.86
N PHE A 222 25.58 19.26 9.34
CA PHE A 222 24.78 18.35 10.17
C PHE A 222 25.49 16.98 10.27
N PHE A 223 26.55 16.94 11.08
CA PHE A 223 27.04 15.71 11.70
C PHE A 223 27.42 16.07 13.13
N ALA A 224 26.45 15.92 14.03
CA ALA A 224 26.63 15.78 15.48
C ALA A 224 25.38 15.02 15.96
N ALA A 225 25.46 13.69 16.00
CA ALA A 225 25.95 12.90 17.15
C ALA A 225 24.88 12.81 18.26
N ASN A 226 24.12 11.72 18.23
CA ASN A 226 23.60 11.12 19.46
C ASN A 226 24.42 9.86 19.70
N ALA A 227 25.40 9.99 20.60
CA ALA A 227 25.95 8.90 21.39
C ALA A 227 25.22 8.87 22.74
#